data_AF-X6L757-F1
#
_entry.id   AF-X6L757-F1
#
_cell.length_a   1.000
_cell.length_b   1.000
_cell.length_c   1.000
_cell.angle_alpha   90.00
_cell.angle_beta   90.00
_cell.angle_gamma   90.00
#
_symmetry.space_group_name_H-M   'P 1'
#
loop_
_entity.id
_entity.type
_entity.pdbx_description
1 polymer ?
#
loop_
_entity_poly.entity_id
_entity_poly.type
_entity_poly.pdbx_seq_one_letter_code
_entity_poly.pdbx_strand_id
1 'polypeptide(L)'
;MKGQAIYVILFEFFKKNIMSEMNPASCADVISILKESKRQELEEDKTIFQALETYIPLQANNYLYIDSDDYKKNDSYDCHQHLINLLVEQKEEKKNDQQKQQVIILQGKSGSGKKETIWELYADDSSISIPVYISLPKCYNELDEKQIISQAFQMKQINKEMIDIIRENISFVFILDGFDEIFDKYDKNNNEKRHFYDRFNLNEWN
;
A
#
# COMPACT_ATOMS: atom_id res chain seq x y z
N MET A 1 -8.65 -37.14 -7.52
CA MET A 1 -9.05 -36.90 -6.11
C MET A 1 -7.99 -37.35 -5.09
N LYS A 2 -7.56 -38.62 -5.01
CA LYS A 2 -6.55 -39.05 -4.00
C LYS A 2 -5.18 -38.37 -4.12
N GLY A 3 -4.68 -38.15 -5.34
CA GLY A 3 -3.37 -37.51 -5.56
C GLY A 3 -3.30 -36.06 -5.09
N GLN A 4 -4.37 -35.28 -5.26
CA GLN A 4 -4.45 -33.90 -4.76
C GLN A 4 -4.44 -33.85 -3.23
N ALA A 5 -5.18 -34.75 -2.56
CA ALA A 5 -5.16 -34.82 -1.10
C ALA A 5 -3.78 -35.17 -0.54
N ILE A 6 -3.06 -36.09 -1.20
CA ILE A 6 -1.69 -36.46 -0.81
C ILE A 6 -0.73 -35.28 -1.01
N TYR A 7 -0.84 -34.56 -2.13
CA TYR A 7 -0.03 -33.39 -2.40
C TYR A 7 -0.23 -32.30 -1.34
N VAL A 8 -1.49 -31.96 -1.00
CA VAL A 8 -1.81 -30.97 0.03
C VAL A 8 -1.20 -31.36 1.38
N ILE A 9 -1.35 -32.62 1.79
CA ILE A 9 -0.83 -33.09 3.09
C ILE A 9 0.71 -33.01 3.12
N LEU A 10 1.39 -33.44 2.06
CA LEU A 10 2.86 -33.40 1.99
C LEU A 10 3.39 -31.96 1.92
N PHE A 11 2.69 -31.08 1.21
CA PHE A 11 3.05 -29.68 1.09
C PHE A 11 2.89 -28.93 2.42
N GLU A 12 1.79 -29.15 3.14
CA GLU A 12 1.58 -28.62 4.50
C GLU A 12 2.65 -29.13 5.48
N PHE A 13 2.99 -30.42 5.40
CA PHE A 13 4.06 -31.00 6.22
C PHE A 13 5.42 -30.36 5.93
N PHE A 14 5.75 -30.14 4.66
CA PHE A 14 6.99 -29.49 4.23
C PHE A 14 7.08 -28.04 4.69
N LYS A 15 5.99 -27.27 4.51
CA LYS A 15 5.88 -25.88 5.01
C LYS A 15 6.19 -25.82 6.51
N LYS A 16 5.49 -26.64 7.30
CA LYS A 16 5.57 -26.58 8.76
C LYS A 16 6.92 -27.02 9.32
N ASN A 17 7.53 -28.07 8.75
CA ASN A 17 8.67 -28.73 9.38
C ASN A 17 10.02 -28.45 8.71
N ILE A 18 10.03 -27.99 7.45
CA ILE A 18 11.28 -27.74 6.71
C ILE A 18 11.46 -26.26 6.39
N MET A 19 10.42 -25.56 5.93
CA MET A 19 10.53 -24.14 5.58
C MET A 19 10.53 -23.20 6.81
N SER A 20 10.11 -23.69 7.98
CA SER A 20 9.75 -22.90 9.16
C SER A 20 8.56 -21.96 8.87
N GLU A 21 7.72 -21.66 9.87
CA GLU A 21 6.50 -20.82 9.72
C GLU A 21 6.79 -19.40 9.16
N MET A 22 8.06 -19.00 9.06
CA MET A 22 8.51 -17.68 8.60
C MET A 22 8.71 -17.55 7.09
N ASN A 23 8.75 -18.65 6.32
CA ASN A 23 8.82 -18.53 4.87
C ASN A 23 7.42 -18.75 4.27
N PRO A 24 6.75 -17.68 3.82
CA PRO A 24 5.54 -17.87 3.06
C PRO A 24 5.87 -18.79 1.87
N ALA A 25 4.96 -19.68 1.45
CA ALA A 25 5.17 -20.53 0.26
C ALA A 25 4.05 -20.37 -0.77
N SER A 26 3.16 -19.40 -0.56
CA SER A 26 2.06 -19.08 -1.44
C SER A 26 1.63 -17.61 -1.31
N CYS A 27 0.86 -17.16 -2.29
CA CYS A 27 0.22 -15.85 -2.31
C CYS A 27 -0.67 -15.61 -1.08
N ALA A 28 -1.39 -16.65 -0.64
CA ALA A 28 -2.25 -16.57 0.54
C ALA A 28 -1.44 -16.31 1.82
N ASP A 29 -0.26 -16.93 1.93
CA ASP A 29 0.63 -16.71 3.08
C ASP A 29 1.12 -15.26 3.12
N VAL A 30 1.48 -14.66 1.97
CA VAL A 30 1.89 -13.24 1.89
C VAL A 30 0.74 -12.30 2.21
N ILE A 31 -0.46 -12.56 1.71
CA ILE A 31 -1.65 -11.78 2.09
C ILE A 31 -1.87 -11.83 3.61
N SER A 32 -1.76 -13.02 4.20
CA SER A 32 -1.91 -13.20 5.64
C SER A 32 -0.87 -12.40 6.42
N ILE A 33 0.40 -12.44 6.00
CA ILE A 33 1.48 -11.67 6.65
C ILE A 33 1.25 -10.17 6.53
N LEU A 34 0.81 -9.68 5.37
CA LEU A 34 0.53 -8.26 5.16
C LEU A 34 -0.67 -7.79 6.01
N LYS A 35 -1.74 -8.60 6.08
CA LYS A 35 -2.90 -8.34 6.96
C LYS A 35 -2.48 -8.32 8.43
N GLU A 36 -1.68 -9.29 8.86
CA GLU A 36 -1.17 -9.38 10.23
C GLU A 36 -0.27 -8.18 10.59
N SER A 37 0.69 -7.85 9.72
CA SER A 37 1.59 -6.73 9.92
C SER A 37 0.84 -5.41 10.04
N LYS A 38 -0.22 -5.21 9.22
CA LYS A 38 -1.05 -4.01 9.34
C LYS A 38 -1.80 -3.96 10.67
N ARG A 39 -2.34 -5.09 11.14
CA ARG A 39 -3.01 -5.16 12.45
C ARG A 39 -2.04 -4.80 13.58
N GLN A 40 -0.82 -5.33 13.56
CA GLN A 40 0.21 -4.99 14.54
C GLN A 40 0.57 -3.50 14.53
N GLU A 41 0.72 -2.91 13.35
CA GLU A 41 0.98 -1.46 13.23
C GLU A 41 -0.17 -0.59 13.76
N LEU A 42 -1.42 -1.07 13.69
CA LEU A 42 -2.57 -0.39 14.30
C LEU A 42 -2.57 -0.57 15.82
N GLU A 43 -2.25 -1.77 16.33
CA GLU A 43 -2.19 -2.08 17.76
C GLU A 43 -1.10 -1.31 18.50
N GLU A 44 0.04 -1.07 17.84
CA GLU A 44 1.11 -0.20 18.35
C GLU A 44 0.66 1.26 18.50
N ASP A 45 -0.35 1.69 17.74
CA ASP A 45 -0.85 3.07 17.70
C ASP A 45 -2.20 3.20 18.43
N LYS A 46 -2.13 3.24 19.76
CA LYS A 46 -3.31 3.41 20.64
C LYS A 46 -4.14 4.66 20.32
N THR A 47 -3.49 5.70 19.78
CA THR A 47 -4.13 6.94 19.33
C THR A 47 -4.96 6.76 18.08
N ILE A 48 -4.54 5.89 17.15
CA ILE A 48 -5.35 5.53 15.98
C ILE A 48 -6.65 4.85 16.42
N PHE A 49 -6.60 3.83 17.30
CA PHE A 49 -7.80 3.11 17.74
C PHE A 49 -8.91 4.02 18.30
N GLN A 50 -8.55 5.01 19.11
CA GLN A 50 -9.51 5.98 19.65
C GLN A 50 -10.04 6.94 18.57
N ALA A 51 -9.22 7.29 17.59
CA ALA A 51 -9.64 8.10 16.45
C ALA A 51 -10.64 7.35 15.54
N LEU A 52 -10.57 6.01 15.45
CA LEU A 52 -11.50 5.19 14.64
C LEU A 52 -12.94 5.29 15.12
N GLU A 53 -13.14 5.25 16.43
CA GLU A 53 -14.46 5.33 17.03
C GLU A 53 -15.17 6.66 16.72
N THR A 54 -14.41 7.68 16.32
CA THR A 54 -14.91 9.03 16.03
C THR A 54 -14.70 9.46 14.59
N TYR A 55 -14.43 8.51 13.68
CA TYR A 55 -14.13 8.82 12.29
C TYR A 55 -15.30 9.55 11.60
N ILE A 56 -14.96 10.69 10.99
CA ILE A 56 -15.87 11.47 10.14
C ILE A 56 -15.36 11.35 8.71
N PRO A 57 -16.20 10.98 7.73
CA PRO A 57 -15.80 10.89 6.34
C PRO A 57 -15.12 12.15 5.83
N LEU A 58 -13.97 11.95 5.18
CA LEU A 58 -13.16 13.04 4.66
C LEU A 58 -13.80 13.64 3.42
N GLN A 59 -14.03 14.95 3.45
CA GLN A 59 -14.37 15.71 2.25
C GLN A 59 -13.08 16.17 1.55
N ALA A 60 -12.98 15.91 0.25
CA ALA A 60 -11.87 16.28 -0.59
C ALA A 60 -12.35 17.09 -1.81
N ASN A 61 -11.42 17.73 -2.51
CA ASN A 61 -11.66 18.38 -3.78
C ASN A 61 -10.40 18.26 -4.66
N ASN A 62 -10.54 18.50 -5.96
CA ASN A 62 -9.43 18.39 -6.92
C ASN A 62 -8.59 19.68 -7.04
N TYR A 63 -8.83 20.68 -6.21
CA TYR A 63 -8.12 21.95 -6.30
C TYR A 63 -6.74 21.83 -5.64
N LEU A 64 -5.75 22.53 -6.22
CA LEU A 64 -4.45 22.70 -5.59
C LEU A 64 -4.65 23.27 -4.18
N TYR A 65 -3.97 22.71 -3.18
CA TYR A 65 -3.94 23.28 -1.85
C TYR A 65 -3.32 24.68 -1.94
N ILE A 66 -4.16 25.72 -1.83
CA ILE A 66 -3.74 27.10 -1.68
C ILE A 66 -3.92 27.42 -0.19
N ASP A 67 -2.88 27.90 0.47
CA ASP A 67 -2.86 28.21 1.91
C ASP A 67 -3.78 29.39 2.32
N SER A 68 -4.70 29.79 1.42
CA SER A 68 -5.70 30.83 1.65
C SER A 68 -7.04 30.19 1.99
N ASP A 69 -7.60 30.55 3.15
CA ASP A 69 -8.88 30.07 3.70
C ASP A 69 -10.15 30.42 2.89
N ASP A 70 -10.04 30.77 1.61
CA ASP A 70 -11.16 31.27 0.80
C ASP A 70 -11.96 30.12 0.14
N TYR A 71 -12.52 29.24 0.97
CA TYR A 71 -13.36 28.12 0.52
C TYR A 71 -14.79 28.60 0.18
N LYS A 72 -15.00 29.02 -1.08
CA LYS A 72 -16.33 29.42 -1.59
C LYS A 72 -16.92 28.52 -2.69
N LYS A 73 -16.35 27.35 -2.96
CA LYS A 73 -16.92 26.38 -3.92
C LYS A 73 -17.26 25.05 -3.25
N ASN A 74 -18.54 24.68 -3.30
CA ASN A 74 -19.12 23.43 -2.81
C ASN A 74 -18.83 22.22 -3.73
N ASP A 75 -17.68 22.19 -4.40
CA ASP A 75 -17.29 21.04 -5.25
C ASP A 75 -16.58 19.95 -4.42
N SER A 76 -16.89 19.86 -3.11
CA SER A 76 -16.33 18.83 -2.26
C SER A 76 -17.03 17.50 -2.50
N TYR A 77 -16.25 16.44 -2.56
CA TYR A 77 -16.73 15.07 -2.66
C TYR A 77 -16.24 14.27 -1.48
N ASP A 78 -16.92 13.16 -1.21
CA ASP A 78 -16.46 12.16 -0.27
C ASP A 78 -15.19 11.50 -0.81
N CYS A 79 -14.07 11.69 -0.11
CA CYS A 79 -12.75 11.20 -0.50
C CYS A 79 -12.72 9.66 -0.57
N HIS A 80 -13.41 9.00 0.38
CA HIS A 80 -13.50 7.54 0.43
C HIS A 80 -14.23 7.01 -0.80
N GLN A 81 -15.41 7.56 -1.10
CA GLN A 81 -16.20 7.13 -2.24
C GLN A 81 -15.51 7.45 -3.57
N HIS A 82 -14.82 8.58 -3.65
CA HIS A 82 -14.05 8.95 -4.84
C HIS A 82 -12.90 7.98 -5.10
N LEU A 83 -12.16 7.58 -4.05
CA LEU A 83 -11.13 6.55 -4.15
C LEU A 83 -11.70 5.20 -4.57
N ILE A 84 -12.84 4.78 -4.01
CA ILE A 84 -13.54 3.57 -4.46
C ILE A 84 -13.83 3.64 -5.95
N ASN A 85 -14.43 4.74 -6.41
CA ASN A 85 -14.84 4.89 -7.80
C ASN A 85 -13.62 4.82 -8.73
N LEU A 86 -12.52 5.52 -8.40
CA LEU A 86 -11.26 5.43 -9.15
C LEU A 86 -10.72 4.00 -9.22
N LEU A 87 -10.75 3.27 -8.11
CA LEU A 87 -10.27 1.89 -8.05
C LEU A 87 -11.18 0.90 -8.80
N VAL A 88 -12.48 1.14 -8.83
CA VAL A 88 -13.46 0.34 -9.57
C VAL A 88 -13.37 0.64 -11.07
N GLU A 89 -13.32 1.91 -11.46
CA GLU A 89 -13.13 2.35 -12.86
C GLU A 89 -11.84 1.77 -13.44
N GLN A 90 -10.74 1.74 -12.68
CA GLN A 90 -9.49 1.08 -13.09
C GLN A 90 -9.61 -0.44 -13.30
N LYS A 91 -10.52 -1.12 -12.59
CA LYS A 91 -10.80 -2.55 -12.84
C LYS A 91 -11.56 -2.75 -14.15
N GLU A 92 -12.46 -1.83 -14.50
CA GLU A 92 -13.28 -1.90 -15.71
C GLU A 92 -12.52 -1.43 -16.97
N GLU A 93 -11.65 -0.42 -16.85
CA GLU A 93 -10.85 0.17 -17.93
C GLU A 93 -9.66 -0.67 -18.39
N LYS A 94 -9.41 -1.86 -17.80
CA LYS A 94 -8.47 -2.85 -18.36
C LYS A 94 -8.79 -3.28 -19.81
N LYS A 95 -9.83 -2.72 -20.44
CA LYS A 95 -10.24 -2.89 -21.84
C LYS A 95 -9.79 -1.80 -22.81
N ASN A 96 -9.26 -0.64 -22.38
CA ASN A 96 -8.79 0.41 -23.29
C ASN A 96 -7.46 1.04 -22.83
N ASP A 97 -6.44 0.98 -23.69
CA ASP A 97 -5.02 1.19 -23.38
C ASP A 97 -4.56 2.65 -23.16
N GLN A 98 -5.45 3.64 -22.99
CA GLN A 98 -5.04 5.04 -23.20
C GLN A 98 -4.83 5.97 -21.99
N GLN A 99 -5.13 5.57 -20.74
CA GLN A 99 -4.67 6.34 -19.57
C GLN A 99 -4.91 5.56 -18.26
N LYS A 100 -4.05 4.59 -17.93
CA LYS A 100 -4.08 3.98 -16.59
C LYS A 100 -3.54 5.00 -15.59
N GLN A 101 -4.40 5.54 -14.73
CA GLN A 101 -3.97 6.42 -13.65
C GLN A 101 -3.20 5.60 -12.60
N GLN A 102 -1.87 5.65 -12.66
CA GLN A 102 -0.98 4.81 -11.84
C GLN A 102 -0.70 5.36 -10.44
N VAL A 103 -0.98 6.64 -10.20
CA VAL A 103 -0.63 7.35 -8.95
C VAL A 103 -1.80 8.22 -8.50
N ILE A 104 -2.12 8.13 -7.21
CA ILE A 104 -3.08 9.00 -6.53
C ILE A 104 -2.34 9.68 -5.38
N ILE A 105 -2.52 11.00 -5.25
CA ILE A 105 -1.92 11.80 -4.18
C ILE A 105 -3.04 12.31 -3.27
N LEU A 106 -2.95 12.00 -1.97
CA LEU A 106 -3.89 12.48 -0.97
C LEU A 106 -3.21 13.51 -0.07
N GLN A 107 -3.63 14.77 -0.19
CA GLN A 107 -3.15 15.88 0.63
C GLN A 107 -4.24 16.35 1.61
N GLY A 108 -3.83 16.93 2.73
CA GLY A 108 -4.73 17.37 3.80
C GLY A 108 -3.96 17.68 5.08
N LYS A 109 -4.64 18.26 6.07
CA LYS A 109 -4.02 18.67 7.33
C LYS A 109 -3.60 17.46 8.19
N SER A 110 -2.64 17.64 9.09
CA SER A 110 -2.25 16.59 10.04
C SER A 110 -3.45 16.16 10.88
N GLY A 111 -3.56 14.86 11.17
CA GLY A 111 -4.69 14.27 11.90
C GLY A 111 -6.00 14.16 11.12
N SER A 112 -6.01 14.46 9.81
CA SER A 112 -7.23 14.37 9.00
C SER A 112 -7.71 12.93 8.71
N GLY A 113 -6.93 11.89 9.02
CA GLY A 113 -7.38 10.50 8.88
C GLY A 113 -7.23 9.90 7.47
N LYS A 114 -6.29 10.41 6.65
CA LYS A 114 -6.03 9.92 5.27
C LYS A 114 -5.64 8.42 5.18
N LYS A 115 -5.25 7.82 6.29
CA LYS A 115 -4.56 6.52 6.39
C LYS A 115 -5.50 5.30 6.40
N GLU A 116 -6.71 5.45 6.95
CA GLU A 116 -7.63 4.33 7.25
C GLU A 116 -8.35 3.82 6.00
N THR A 117 -8.91 4.79 5.28
CA THR A 117 -9.89 4.68 4.20
C THR A 117 -9.49 3.72 3.07
N ILE A 118 -8.19 3.55 2.82
CA ILE A 118 -7.71 2.83 1.63
C ILE A 118 -7.58 1.34 1.90
N TRP A 119 -7.23 0.91 3.13
CA TRP A 119 -6.92 -0.50 3.40
C TRP A 119 -8.17 -1.38 3.44
N GLU A 120 -9.25 -0.89 4.06
CA GLU A 120 -10.51 -1.63 4.20
C GLU A 120 -11.11 -2.02 2.83
N LEU A 121 -10.90 -1.19 1.80
CA LEU A 121 -11.37 -1.42 0.43
C LEU A 121 -10.79 -2.69 -0.22
N TYR A 122 -9.63 -3.14 0.25
CA TYR A 122 -8.92 -4.29 -0.28
C TYR A 122 -9.01 -5.52 0.64
N ALA A 123 -9.66 -5.40 1.80
CA ALA A 123 -9.83 -6.51 2.72
C ALA A 123 -10.85 -7.55 2.22
N ASP A 124 -11.73 -7.15 1.30
CA ASP A 124 -12.73 -8.03 0.67
C ASP A 124 -12.08 -8.96 -0.38
N ASP A 125 -12.31 -10.27 -0.20
CA ASP A 125 -11.58 -11.42 -0.76
C ASP A 125 -11.60 -11.60 -2.30
N SER A 126 -11.85 -10.56 -3.09
CA SER A 126 -11.90 -10.63 -4.57
C SER A 126 -10.92 -9.70 -5.30
N SER A 127 -10.02 -9.01 -4.61
CA SER A 127 -9.10 -8.08 -5.28
C SER A 127 -8.03 -8.82 -6.08
N ILE A 128 -7.88 -8.45 -7.36
CA ILE A 128 -6.78 -8.82 -8.26
C ILE A 128 -5.44 -8.22 -7.77
N SER A 129 -5.48 -7.38 -6.74
CA SER A 129 -4.32 -6.64 -6.25
C SER A 129 -4.26 -6.61 -4.73
N ILE A 130 -3.05 -6.73 -4.19
CA ILE A 130 -2.78 -6.76 -2.75
C ILE A 130 -2.35 -5.36 -2.30
N PRO A 131 -3.01 -4.78 -1.29
CA PRO A 131 -2.59 -3.52 -0.71
C PRO A 131 -1.32 -3.76 0.13
N VAL A 132 -0.38 -2.82 0.06
CA VAL A 132 0.85 -2.83 0.87
C VAL A 132 1.02 -1.46 1.48
N TYR A 133 0.85 -1.37 2.79
CA TYR A 133 1.09 -0.15 3.53
C TYR A 133 2.59 0.00 3.83
N ILE A 134 3.14 1.17 3.53
CA ILE A 134 4.54 1.51 3.71
C ILE A 134 4.61 2.87 4.42
N SER A 135 5.10 2.84 5.66
CA SER A 135 5.48 4.06 6.37
C SER A 135 6.83 4.54 5.85
N LEU A 136 6.82 5.65 5.12
CA LEU A 136 8.04 6.29 4.61
C LEU A 136 9.02 6.64 5.74
N PRO A 137 8.61 7.20 6.90
CA PRO A 137 9.53 7.48 8.00
C PRO A 137 10.30 6.25 8.50
N LYS A 138 9.63 5.08 8.51
CA LYS A 138 10.22 3.82 8.98
C LYS A 138 11.14 3.18 7.93
N CYS A 139 10.81 3.30 6.65
CA CYS A 139 11.51 2.61 5.57
C CYS A 139 12.52 3.48 4.81
N TYR A 140 12.43 4.80 4.90
CA TYR A 140 13.23 5.70 4.08
C TYR A 140 14.69 5.72 4.53
N ASN A 141 15.58 5.42 3.57
CA ASN A 141 17.03 5.50 3.73
C ASN A 141 17.63 6.31 2.57
N GLU A 142 18.36 7.37 2.90
CA GLU A 142 18.99 8.28 1.93
C GLU A 142 19.99 7.59 1.00
N LEU A 143 20.61 6.49 1.45
CA LEU A 143 21.60 5.75 0.66
C LEU A 143 20.96 4.80 -0.36
N ASP A 144 19.73 4.35 -0.11
CA ASP A 144 19.09 3.24 -0.84
C ASP A 144 17.62 3.53 -1.16
N GLU A 145 17.29 4.78 -1.52
CA GLU A 145 15.92 5.23 -1.77
C GLU A 145 15.17 4.33 -2.78
N LYS A 146 15.86 3.87 -3.83
CA LYS A 146 15.29 3.00 -4.87
C LYS A 146 14.78 1.65 -4.33
N GLN A 147 15.25 1.22 -3.15
CA GLN A 147 14.87 -0.05 -2.55
C GLN A 147 13.75 0.06 -1.52
N ILE A 148 13.08 1.21 -1.40
CA ILE A 148 12.08 1.43 -0.35
C ILE A 148 10.98 0.36 -0.30
N ILE A 149 10.52 -0.12 -1.46
CA ILE A 149 9.49 -1.17 -1.53
C ILE A 149 10.06 -2.50 -1.04
N SER A 150 11.25 -2.89 -1.51
CA SER A 150 11.93 -4.11 -1.08
C SER A 150 12.23 -4.10 0.42
N GLN A 151 12.66 -2.95 0.96
CA GLN A 151 12.89 -2.77 2.39
C GLN A 151 11.59 -2.90 3.18
N ALA A 152 10.49 -2.32 2.71
CA ALA A 152 9.19 -2.45 3.36
C ALA A 152 8.72 -3.91 3.44
N PHE A 153 8.90 -4.70 2.38
CA PHE A 153 8.61 -6.12 2.42
C PHE A 153 9.53 -6.90 3.37
N GLN A 154 10.82 -6.61 3.39
CA GLN A 154 11.78 -7.24 4.30
C GLN A 154 11.44 -6.96 5.78
N MET A 155 11.02 -5.74 6.11
CA MET A 155 10.56 -5.39 7.46
C MET A 155 9.33 -6.21 7.87
N LYS A 156 8.53 -6.65 6.90
CA LYS A 156 7.38 -7.53 7.08
C LYS A 156 7.74 -9.02 6.98
N GLN A 157 9.04 -9.36 7.02
CA GLN A 157 9.59 -10.71 6.91
C GLN A 157 9.29 -11.41 5.58
N ILE A 158 9.03 -10.64 4.52
CA ILE A 158 8.84 -11.17 3.17
C ILE A 158 10.16 -11.04 2.41
N ASN A 159 10.72 -12.18 2.01
CA ASN A 159 12.00 -12.21 1.32
C ASN A 159 11.89 -11.77 -0.16
N LYS A 160 13.02 -11.38 -0.76
CA LYS A 160 13.04 -10.86 -2.14
C LYS A 160 12.65 -11.93 -3.17
N GLU A 161 13.18 -13.14 -3.02
CA GLU A 161 12.92 -14.26 -3.94
C GLU A 161 11.43 -14.56 -4.07
N MET A 162 10.70 -14.46 -2.96
CA MET A 162 9.26 -14.67 -2.92
C MET A 162 8.48 -13.55 -3.60
N ILE A 163 8.89 -12.30 -3.40
CA ILE A 163 8.29 -11.17 -4.10
C ILE A 163 8.44 -11.36 -5.60
N ASP A 164 9.62 -11.78 -6.06
CA ASP A 164 9.91 -12.03 -7.47
C ASP A 164 9.05 -13.15 -8.06
N ILE A 165 8.66 -14.15 -7.26
CA ILE A 165 7.72 -15.21 -7.68
C ILE A 165 6.26 -14.74 -7.68
N ILE A 166 5.87 -13.96 -6.66
CA ILE A 166 4.46 -13.55 -6.48
C ILE A 166 4.06 -12.45 -7.44
N ARG A 167 4.96 -11.52 -7.74
CA ARG A 167 4.72 -10.40 -8.65
C ARG A 167 4.35 -10.82 -10.07
N GLU A 168 4.67 -12.05 -10.48
CA GLU A 168 4.23 -12.59 -11.77
C GLU A 168 2.72 -12.88 -11.81
N ASN A 169 2.14 -13.17 -10.65
CA ASN A 169 0.76 -13.66 -10.54
C ASN A 169 -0.18 -12.64 -9.87
N ILE A 170 0.36 -11.62 -9.22
CA ILE A 170 -0.41 -10.64 -8.44
C ILE A 170 0.13 -9.24 -8.67
N SER A 171 -0.79 -8.28 -8.79
CA SER A 171 -0.46 -6.86 -8.78
C SER A 171 -0.47 -6.30 -7.35
N PHE A 172 0.35 -5.30 -7.07
CA PHE A 172 0.38 -4.63 -5.78
C PHE A 172 -0.21 -3.22 -5.86
N VAL A 173 -0.81 -2.76 -4.77
CA VAL A 173 -1.18 -1.37 -4.57
C VAL A 173 -0.40 -0.84 -3.38
N PHE A 174 0.55 0.05 -3.62
CA PHE A 174 1.37 0.63 -2.57
C PHE A 174 0.70 1.87 -1.98
N ILE A 175 0.55 1.87 -0.66
CA ILE A 175 0.06 3.00 0.12
C ILE A 175 1.26 3.57 0.87
N LEU A 176 1.78 4.70 0.39
CA LEU A 176 2.95 5.36 0.94
C LEU A 176 2.49 6.51 1.85
N ASP A 177 2.85 6.45 3.13
CA ASP A 177 2.40 7.41 4.15
C ASP A 177 3.59 8.10 4.86
N GLY A 178 3.38 9.34 5.31
CA GLY A 178 4.38 10.14 6.04
C GLY A 178 5.45 10.78 5.14
N PHE A 179 5.07 11.28 3.96
CA PHE A 179 6.03 11.95 3.07
C PHE A 179 6.59 13.25 3.65
N ASP A 180 5.77 14.02 4.36
CA ASP A 180 6.14 15.26 5.03
C ASP A 180 7.25 15.05 6.06
N GLU A 181 7.24 13.91 6.76
CA GLU A 181 8.25 13.55 7.75
C GLU A 181 9.64 13.24 7.14
N ILE A 182 9.69 12.83 5.87
CA ILE A 182 10.95 12.56 5.16
C ILE A 182 11.37 13.69 4.23
N PHE A 183 10.53 14.72 4.06
CA PHE A 183 10.68 15.74 3.03
C PHE A 183 12.03 16.46 3.11
N ASP A 184 12.46 16.85 4.31
CA ASP A 184 13.74 17.56 4.51
C ASP A 184 14.95 16.73 4.05
N LYS A 185 14.89 15.41 4.22
CA LYS A 185 15.96 14.49 3.79
C LYS A 185 15.85 14.23 2.29
N TYR A 186 14.63 14.05 1.80
CA TYR A 186 14.32 13.86 0.39
C TYR A 186 14.80 15.05 -0.47
N ASP A 187 14.57 16.28 -0.02
CA ASP A 187 14.90 17.50 -0.75
C ASP A 187 16.42 17.76 -0.82
N LYS A 188 17.14 17.45 0.27
CA LYS A 188 18.60 17.65 0.34
C LYS A 188 19.42 16.68 -0.49
N ASN A 189 18.88 15.49 -0.77
CA ASN A 189 19.61 14.45 -1.46
C ASN A 189 19.61 14.73 -2.97
N ASN A 190 20.80 14.90 -3.53
CA ASN A 190 21.04 15.44 -4.87
C ASN A 190 20.86 14.35 -5.92
N ASN A 191 19.63 13.85 -6.06
CA ASN A 191 19.28 12.77 -6.96
C ASN A 191 18.93 13.34 -8.35
N GLU A 192 19.48 12.76 -9.42
CA GLU A 192 19.26 13.23 -10.80
C GLU A 192 17.79 13.14 -11.22
N LYS A 193 17.03 12.24 -10.59
CA LYS A 193 15.59 12.08 -10.81
C LYS A 193 14.80 12.97 -9.85
N ARG A 194 14.15 14.00 -10.41
CA ARG A 194 13.37 15.00 -9.66
C ARG A 194 12.00 14.50 -9.19
N HIS A 195 11.39 13.56 -9.92
CA HIS A 195 10.04 13.08 -9.64
C HIS A 195 10.05 11.90 -8.68
N PHE A 196 9.20 11.96 -7.65
CA PHE A 196 9.05 10.93 -6.62
C PHE A 196 8.88 9.53 -7.23
N TYR A 197 7.98 9.41 -8.22
CA TYR A 197 7.67 8.15 -8.89
C TYR A 197 8.91 7.48 -9.50
N ASP A 198 9.72 8.24 -10.23
CA ASP A 198 10.92 7.72 -10.89
C ASP A 198 12.06 7.50 -9.90
N ARG A 199 12.15 8.34 -8.86
CA ARG A 199 13.21 8.29 -7.84
C ARG A 199 13.13 7.04 -6.98
N PHE A 200 11.92 6.61 -6.64
CA PHE A 200 11.66 5.38 -5.92
C PHE A 200 11.48 4.15 -6.83
N ASN A 201 11.73 4.27 -8.14
CA ASN A 201 11.60 3.20 -9.12
C ASN A 201 10.21 2.50 -9.08
N LEU A 202 9.13 3.26 -8.85
CA LEU A 202 7.78 2.69 -8.71
C LEU A 202 7.26 2.08 -10.02
N ASN A 203 7.81 2.51 -11.16
CA ASN A 203 7.56 1.92 -12.46
C ASN A 203 8.03 0.47 -12.59
N GLU A 204 9.02 0.05 -11.78
CA GLU A 204 9.51 -1.33 -11.78
C GLU A 204 8.51 -2.30 -11.15
N TRP A 205 7.41 -1.82 -10.55
CA TRP A 205 6.42 -2.63 -9.84
C TRP A 205 5.05 -2.71 -10.53
N ASN A 206 4.95 -2.16 -11.75
CA ASN A 206 3.77 -2.26 -12.62
C ASN A 206 3.70 -3.59 -13.38
#